data_AF-A0A8T7M833-F1
#
_entry.id   AF-A0A8T7M833-F1
#
_cell.length_a   1.000
_cell.length_b   1.000
_cell.length_c   1.000
_cell.angle_alpha   90.00
_cell.angle_beta   90.00
_cell.angle_gamma   90.00
#
_symmetry.space_group_name_H-M   'P 1'
#
loop_
_entity.id
_entity.type
_entity.pdbx_description
1 polymer ?
#
loop_
_entity_poly.entity_id
_entity_poly.type
_entity_poly.pdbx_seq_one_letter_code
_entity_poly.pdbx_strand_id
1 'polypeptide(L)'
;MSRVLDLEITCPECGTVFQASGHTVIDSADEADAEAFWALKEGSINIAHCPKCSASGFIPVPLVLHESEREMVLAFVPNAEEMDEETIGSMIGPILEGFLSSVPEEKQADYMFEPIVTDDPMALVMAARGESLEDYEYDEEDDDEDDEEGDELTEEEMREIQARQALLQDLLQVPVADSLSRITMLRNNQTIVDDMLVQLIGIVTEQARAIQPDALQSLNKIMNEIEVFMASN
;
A
#
# COMPACT_ATOMS: atom_id res chain seq x y z
N MET A 1 26.36 -9.72 12.10
CA MET A 1 26.97 -9.83 10.74
C MET A 1 25.82 -10.00 9.79
N SER A 2 25.49 -8.92 9.11
CA SER A 2 24.36 -8.82 8.23
C SER A 2 24.55 -9.82 7.10
N ARG A 3 23.50 -10.60 6.89
CA ARG A 3 23.48 -11.60 5.83
C ARG A 3 22.78 -11.00 4.64
N VAL A 4 23.42 -11.12 3.49
CA VAL A 4 22.92 -10.62 2.22
C VAL A 4 22.66 -11.82 1.32
N LEU A 5 21.49 -11.84 0.71
CA LEU A 5 21.06 -12.80 -0.29
C LEU A 5 21.10 -12.12 -1.65
N ASP A 6 21.82 -12.71 -2.60
CA ASP A 6 21.75 -12.30 -4.00
C ASP A 6 20.59 -13.03 -4.67
N LEU A 7 19.75 -12.29 -5.39
CA LEU A 7 18.58 -12.82 -6.07
C LEU A 7 18.37 -12.16 -7.44
N GLU A 8 17.74 -12.92 -8.32
CA GLU A 8 17.27 -12.43 -9.61
C GLU A 8 15.82 -11.96 -9.48
N ILE A 9 15.55 -10.70 -9.80
CA ILE A 9 14.22 -10.09 -9.72
C ILE A 9 13.78 -9.54 -11.07
N THR A 10 12.46 -9.44 -11.26
CA THR A 10 11.85 -8.86 -12.46
C THR A 10 11.20 -7.52 -12.12
N CYS A 11 11.58 -6.46 -12.84
CA CYS A 11 10.98 -5.14 -12.70
C CYS A 11 9.51 -5.16 -13.14
N PRO A 12 8.54 -4.80 -12.28
CA PRO A 12 7.12 -4.81 -12.63
C PRO A 12 6.77 -3.75 -13.70
N GLU A 13 7.49 -2.62 -13.72
CA GLU A 13 7.24 -1.51 -14.64
C GLU A 13 7.63 -1.78 -16.09
N CYS A 14 8.67 -2.59 -16.33
CA CYS A 14 9.22 -2.75 -17.68
C CYS A 14 9.65 -4.18 -18.04
N GLY A 15 9.46 -5.15 -17.14
CA GLY A 15 9.77 -6.56 -17.32
C GLY A 15 11.27 -6.89 -17.37
N THR A 16 12.14 -5.97 -16.95
CA THR A 16 13.59 -6.23 -16.94
C THR A 16 13.97 -7.17 -15.82
N VAL A 17 14.64 -8.25 -16.14
CA VAL A 17 15.24 -9.17 -15.16
C VAL A 17 16.65 -8.67 -14.81
N PHE A 18 16.95 -8.54 -13.52
CA PHE A 18 18.26 -8.08 -13.05
C PHE A 18 18.60 -8.65 -11.67
N GLN A 19 19.90 -8.63 -11.33
CA GLN A 19 20.41 -9.09 -10.04
C GLN A 19 20.25 -7.97 -9.00
N ALA A 20 19.78 -8.34 -7.82
CA ALA A 20 19.68 -7.48 -6.65
C ALA A 20 20.16 -8.23 -5.41
N SER A 21 20.47 -7.49 -4.35
CA SER A 21 20.94 -8.05 -3.09
C SER A 21 20.01 -7.57 -1.98
N GLY A 22 19.53 -8.48 -1.14
CA GLY A 22 18.63 -8.19 -0.03
C GLY A 22 19.23 -8.65 1.29
N HIS A 23 19.16 -7.81 2.32
CA HIS A 23 19.53 -8.17 3.69
C HIS A 23 18.47 -9.08 4.29
N THR A 24 18.91 -10.11 5.01
CA THR A 24 18.05 -11.09 5.69
C THR A 24 18.23 -11.09 7.21
N VAL A 25 19.31 -10.50 7.71
CA VAL A 25 19.57 -10.31 9.15
C VAL A 25 20.21 -8.95 9.37
N ILE A 26 19.74 -8.21 10.36
CA ILE A 26 20.36 -6.99 10.88
C ILE A 26 20.39 -7.09 12.41
N ASP A 27 21.57 -7.00 13.00
CA ASP A 27 21.75 -7.00 14.46
C ASP A 27 22.14 -5.59 14.93
N SER A 28 21.29 -4.95 15.74
CA SER A 28 21.57 -3.61 16.27
C SER A 28 22.79 -3.56 17.21
N ALA A 29 23.16 -4.70 17.81
CA ALA A 29 24.31 -4.83 18.70
C ALA A 29 25.64 -5.09 17.95
N ASP A 30 25.60 -5.43 16.66
CA ASP A 30 26.80 -5.67 15.86
C ASP A 30 27.24 -4.39 15.13
N GLU A 31 28.42 -3.88 15.48
CA GLU A 31 29.00 -2.70 14.82
C GLU A 31 29.17 -2.89 13.30
N ALA A 32 29.36 -4.13 12.83
CA ALA A 32 29.45 -4.43 11.40
C ALA A 32 28.13 -4.15 10.65
N ASP A 33 27.00 -4.10 11.36
CA ASP A 33 25.66 -3.94 10.80
C ASP A 33 25.15 -2.49 10.90
N ALA A 34 25.97 -1.58 11.43
CA ALA A 34 25.59 -0.18 11.65
C ALA A 34 25.09 0.54 10.37
N GLU A 35 25.68 0.26 9.21
CA GLU A 35 25.25 0.85 7.93
C GLU A 35 23.87 0.30 7.50
N ALA A 36 23.67 -1.02 7.58
CA ALA A 36 22.40 -1.64 7.24
C ALA A 36 21.29 -1.22 8.22
N PHE A 37 21.61 -1.13 9.51
CA PHE A 37 20.67 -0.66 10.53
C PHE A 37 20.32 0.82 10.35
N TRP A 38 21.26 1.67 9.92
CA TRP A 38 20.97 3.04 9.52
C TRP A 38 20.07 3.11 8.29
N ALA A 39 20.37 2.32 7.24
CA ALA A 39 19.54 2.25 6.04
C ALA A 39 18.10 1.78 6.35
N LEU A 40 17.94 0.83 7.27
CA LEU A 40 16.64 0.38 7.76
C LEU A 40 15.88 1.50 8.48
N LYS A 41 16.52 2.26 9.39
CA LYS A 41 15.91 3.43 10.03
C LYS A 41 15.43 4.48 9.04
N GLU A 42 16.15 4.67 7.93
CA GLU A 42 15.75 5.59 6.87
C GLU A 42 14.69 5.02 5.92
N GLY A 43 14.26 3.76 6.09
CA GLY A 43 13.32 3.09 5.18
C GLY A 43 13.92 2.80 3.80
N SER A 44 15.25 2.72 3.70
CA SER A 44 15.99 2.53 2.45
C SER A 44 16.62 1.14 2.30
N ILE A 45 16.41 0.27 3.27
CA ILE A 45 16.88 -1.13 3.23
C ILE A 45 16.09 -1.93 2.19
N ASN A 46 16.74 -2.92 1.58
CA ASN A 46 16.11 -3.85 0.64
C ASN A 46 15.34 -3.12 -0.49
N ILE A 47 15.86 -1.98 -0.96
CA ILE A 47 15.33 -1.29 -2.14
C ILE A 47 16.17 -1.65 -3.37
N ALA A 48 15.52 -2.12 -4.43
CA ALA A 48 16.13 -2.33 -5.73
C ALA A 48 15.85 -1.15 -6.67
N HIS A 49 16.84 -0.79 -7.49
CA HIS A 49 16.69 0.18 -8.57
C HIS A 49 16.84 -0.51 -9.92
N CYS A 50 15.80 -0.45 -10.76
CA CYS A 50 15.83 -1.05 -12.08
C CYS A 50 16.86 -0.32 -12.98
N PRO A 51 17.87 -1.02 -13.55
CA PRO A 51 18.89 -0.39 -14.37
C PRO A 51 18.39 0.10 -15.74
N LYS A 52 17.16 -0.28 -16.13
CA LYS A 52 16.56 0.07 -17.43
C LYS A 52 15.61 1.27 -17.37
N CYS A 53 14.69 1.30 -16.40
CA CYS A 53 13.67 2.35 -16.30
C CYS A 53 13.79 3.22 -15.04
N SER A 54 14.76 2.94 -14.17
CA SER A 54 14.99 3.65 -12.89
C SER A 54 13.87 3.53 -11.86
N ALA A 55 12.85 2.69 -12.10
CA ALA A 55 11.87 2.36 -11.08
C ALA A 55 12.55 1.78 -9.84
N SER A 56 12.09 2.20 -8.66
CA SER A 56 12.55 1.69 -7.37
C SER A 56 11.44 0.93 -6.67
N GLY A 57 11.77 -0.14 -5.98
CA GLY A 57 10.80 -0.92 -5.22
C GLY A 57 11.46 -1.74 -4.14
N PHE A 58 10.66 -2.12 -3.15
CA PHE A 58 11.08 -3.02 -2.09
C PHE A 58 11.33 -4.43 -2.65
N ILE A 59 12.35 -5.10 -2.11
CA ILE A 59 12.68 -6.49 -2.38
C ILE A 59 12.00 -7.32 -1.28
N PRO A 60 10.97 -8.13 -1.61
CA PRO A 60 10.21 -8.90 -0.63
C PRO A 60 11.00 -10.15 -0.22
N VAL A 61 12.07 -9.95 0.55
CA VAL A 61 12.84 -11.02 1.18
C VAL A 61 12.62 -11.00 2.70
N PRO A 62 12.52 -12.17 3.36
CA PRO A 62 12.45 -12.21 4.81
C PRO A 62 13.64 -11.51 5.46
N LEU A 63 13.38 -10.76 6.52
CA LEU A 63 14.39 -9.97 7.23
C LEU A 63 14.17 -10.07 8.74
N VAL A 64 15.18 -10.58 9.45
CA VAL A 64 15.23 -10.61 10.91
C VAL A 64 15.99 -9.38 11.41
N LEU A 65 15.32 -8.57 12.21
CA LEU A 65 15.91 -7.50 13.00
C LEU A 65 16.06 -7.97 14.44
N HIS A 66 17.29 -7.97 14.95
CA HIS A 66 17.54 -8.04 16.38
C HIS A 66 17.72 -6.62 16.92
N GLU A 67 16.84 -6.22 17.84
CA GLU A 67 16.93 -4.95 18.54
C GLU A 67 17.28 -5.16 20.02
N SER A 68 18.59 -5.10 20.29
CA SER A 68 19.16 -5.36 21.60
C SER A 68 18.75 -4.37 22.70
N GLU A 69 18.50 -3.09 22.40
CA GLU A 69 18.14 -2.11 23.43
C GLU A 69 16.74 -2.34 24.01
N ARG A 70 15.85 -2.93 23.19
CA ARG A 70 14.47 -3.25 23.55
C ARG A 70 14.23 -4.73 23.77
N GLU A 71 15.30 -5.53 23.81
CA GLU A 71 15.26 -6.97 24.03
C GLU A 71 14.24 -7.68 23.14
N MET A 72 14.31 -7.43 21.82
CA MET A 72 13.34 -7.97 20.87
C MET A 72 14.00 -8.49 19.59
N VAL A 73 13.35 -9.49 18.99
CA VAL A 73 13.62 -9.95 17.63
C VAL A 73 12.34 -9.82 16.82
N LEU A 74 12.40 -9.08 15.71
CA LEU A 74 11.30 -8.91 14.78
C LEU A 74 11.66 -9.59 13.46
N ALA A 75 10.80 -10.47 12.97
CA ALA A 75 10.96 -11.20 11.73
C ALA A 75 9.89 -10.73 10.73
N PHE A 76 10.33 -9.97 9.73
CA PHE A 76 9.51 -9.66 8.57
C PHE A 76 9.45 -10.87 7.64
N VAL A 77 8.25 -11.29 7.27
CA VAL A 77 7.98 -12.37 6.32
C VAL A 77 6.96 -11.88 5.30
N PRO A 78 7.31 -11.75 4.02
CA PRO A 78 6.36 -11.28 3.01
C PRO A 78 5.11 -12.16 2.93
N ASN A 79 3.94 -11.55 3.00
CA ASN A 79 2.62 -12.20 2.94
C ASN A 79 2.40 -13.24 4.06
N ALA A 80 2.95 -13.00 5.26
CA ALA A 80 2.81 -13.92 6.39
C ALA A 80 1.34 -14.18 6.75
N GLU A 81 0.47 -13.18 6.60
CA GLU A 81 -0.98 -13.32 6.87
C GLU A 81 -1.65 -14.38 5.99
N GLU A 82 -1.14 -14.60 4.77
CA GLU A 82 -1.64 -15.63 3.85
C GLU A 82 -1.06 -17.04 4.11
N MET A 83 -0.24 -17.20 5.16
CA MET A 83 0.59 -18.39 5.39
C MET A 83 0.30 -19.07 6.72
N ASP A 84 0.43 -20.40 6.75
CA ASP A 84 0.40 -21.13 8.02
C ASP A 84 1.72 -21.02 8.81
N GLU A 85 1.64 -21.26 10.12
CA GLU A 85 2.80 -21.20 11.03
C GLU A 85 3.96 -22.10 10.60
N GLU A 86 3.66 -23.27 10.00
CA GLU A 86 4.68 -24.19 9.50
C GLU A 86 5.47 -23.56 8.34
N THR A 87 4.78 -22.92 7.41
CA THR A 87 5.39 -22.27 6.25
C THR A 87 6.21 -21.06 6.69
N ILE A 88 5.68 -20.22 7.58
CA ILE A 88 6.41 -19.10 8.19
C ILE A 88 7.69 -19.62 8.86
N GLY A 89 7.56 -20.62 9.75
CA GLY A 89 8.68 -21.21 10.47
C GLY A 89 9.75 -21.79 9.53
N SER A 90 9.35 -22.39 8.41
CA SER A 90 10.27 -22.91 7.41
C SER A 90 11.09 -21.82 6.70
N MET A 91 10.53 -20.62 6.54
CA MET A 91 11.20 -19.48 5.92
C MET A 91 12.19 -18.81 6.87
N ILE A 92 11.78 -18.54 8.11
CA ILE A 92 12.59 -17.78 9.07
C ILE A 92 13.52 -18.66 9.90
N GLY A 93 13.21 -19.94 10.10
CA GLY A 93 14.00 -20.86 10.92
C GLY A 93 15.48 -20.89 10.56
N PRO A 94 15.87 -21.11 9.29
CA PRO A 94 17.28 -21.10 8.88
C PRO A 94 17.97 -19.74 9.08
N ILE A 95 17.22 -18.64 8.99
CA ILE A 95 17.73 -17.28 9.20
C ILE A 95 18.02 -17.07 10.68
N LEU A 96 17.06 -17.41 11.55
CA LEU A 96 17.17 -17.32 13.00
C LEU A 96 18.24 -18.25 13.57
N GLU A 97 18.31 -19.51 13.15
CA GLU A 97 19.37 -20.44 13.54
C GLU A 97 20.75 -19.88 13.20
N GLY A 98 20.87 -19.30 12.00
CA GLY A 98 22.10 -18.66 11.56
C GLY A 98 22.48 -17.42 12.37
N PHE A 99 21.49 -16.60 12.73
CA PHE A 99 21.65 -15.45 13.61
C PHE A 99 22.08 -15.90 15.02
N LEU A 100 21.33 -16.79 15.66
CA LEU A 100 21.61 -17.31 17.00
C LEU A 100 23.00 -17.96 17.06
N SER A 101 23.38 -18.75 16.04
CA SER A 101 24.72 -19.35 15.96
C SER A 101 25.86 -18.33 15.87
N SER A 102 25.57 -17.09 15.48
CA SER A 102 26.54 -15.99 15.45
C SER A 102 26.64 -15.24 16.79
N VAL A 103 25.66 -15.41 17.68
CA VAL A 103 25.63 -14.84 19.04
C VAL A 103 26.28 -15.84 20.02
N PRO A 104 27.24 -15.41 20.87
CA PRO A 104 27.79 -16.27 21.92
C PRO A 104 26.70 -16.84 22.82
N GLU A 105 26.80 -18.12 23.18
CA GLU A 105 25.78 -18.84 23.96
C GLU A 105 25.42 -18.11 25.27
N GLU A 106 26.39 -17.48 25.95
CA GLU A 106 26.13 -16.75 27.19
C GLU A 106 25.39 -15.41 26.99
N LYS A 107 25.25 -14.97 25.74
CA LYS A 107 24.53 -13.76 25.33
C LYS A 107 23.19 -14.06 24.64
N GLN A 108 22.88 -15.32 24.38
CA GLN A 108 21.58 -15.71 23.83
C GLN A 108 20.54 -15.60 24.95
N ALA A 109 19.69 -14.57 24.84
CA ALA A 109 18.62 -14.32 25.78
C ALA A 109 17.32 -14.99 25.32
N ASP A 110 16.41 -15.27 26.26
CA ASP A 110 15.16 -15.99 25.98
C ASP A 110 14.32 -15.33 24.86
N TYR A 111 14.26 -13.99 24.83
CA TYR A 111 13.52 -13.24 23.80
C TYR A 111 14.03 -13.49 22.37
N MET A 112 15.30 -13.90 22.20
CA MET A 112 15.86 -14.15 20.87
C MET A 112 15.27 -15.40 20.20
N PHE A 113 14.63 -16.27 20.99
CA PHE A 113 13.98 -17.50 20.55
C PHE A 113 12.48 -17.32 20.30
N GLU A 114 11.92 -16.15 20.62
CA GLU A 114 10.51 -15.82 20.48
C GLU A 114 10.35 -14.60 19.55
N PRO A 115 10.66 -14.76 18.25
CA PRO A 115 10.57 -13.66 17.29
C PRO A 115 9.11 -13.24 17.11
N ILE A 116 8.88 -11.93 17.11
CA ILE A 116 7.62 -11.34 16.67
C ILE A 116 7.61 -11.43 15.14
N VAL A 117 6.56 -12.01 14.57
CA VAL A 117 6.40 -12.12 13.10
C VAL A 117 5.49 -11.00 12.63
N THR A 118 5.82 -10.41 11.47
CA THR A 118 5.00 -9.39 10.79
C THR A 118 5.23 -9.54 9.29
N ASP A 119 4.24 -9.19 8.46
CA ASP A 119 4.40 -9.03 7.02
C ASP A 119 4.37 -7.58 6.56
N ASP A 120 4.38 -6.65 7.52
CA ASP A 120 4.51 -5.23 7.26
C ASP A 120 5.98 -4.80 7.31
N PRO A 121 6.56 -4.35 6.18
CA PRO A 121 7.95 -3.86 6.17
C PRO A 121 8.14 -2.58 6.99
N MET A 122 7.09 -1.80 7.27
CA MET A 122 7.14 -0.59 8.09
C MET A 122 7.38 -0.91 9.57
N ALA A 123 6.87 -2.04 10.07
CA ALA A 123 7.12 -2.49 11.43
C ALA A 123 8.63 -2.61 11.73
N LEU A 124 9.43 -3.05 10.75
CA LEU A 124 10.90 -3.06 10.85
C LEU A 124 11.49 -1.65 11.01
N VAL A 125 10.97 -0.68 10.26
CA VAL A 125 11.46 0.71 10.29
C VAL A 125 11.15 1.34 11.65
N MET A 126 9.92 1.16 12.13
CA MET A 126 9.47 1.65 13.44
C MET A 126 10.30 1.00 14.56
N ALA A 127 10.47 -0.32 14.49
CA ALA A 127 11.30 -1.02 15.45
C ALA A 127 12.75 -0.50 15.42
N ALA A 128 13.35 -0.33 14.24
CA ALA A 128 14.71 0.19 14.15
C ALA A 128 14.85 1.63 14.70
N ARG A 129 13.77 2.43 14.68
CA ARG A 129 13.70 3.77 15.26
C ARG A 129 13.42 3.80 16.76
N GLY A 130 13.13 2.65 17.37
CA GLY A 130 12.74 2.57 18.77
C GLY A 130 11.29 2.98 19.03
N GLU A 131 10.46 3.00 18.00
CA GLU A 131 9.04 3.34 18.09
C GLU A 131 8.24 2.14 18.60
N SER A 132 7.11 2.42 19.26
CA SER A 132 6.21 1.37 19.76
C SER A 132 5.55 0.67 18.58
N LEU A 133 5.51 -0.66 18.62
CA LEU A 133 4.69 -1.46 17.70
C LEU A 133 3.24 -1.58 18.19
N GLU A 134 2.98 -1.32 19.47
CA GLU A 134 1.61 -1.31 20.04
C GLU A 134 0.77 -0.14 19.49
N ASP A 135 1.42 0.96 19.09
CA ASP A 135 0.75 2.08 18.41
C ASP A 135 0.50 1.77 16.91
N TYR A 136 1.05 0.66 16.41
CA TYR A 136 0.95 0.20 15.02
C TYR A 136 -0.15 -0.85 14.79
N GLU A 137 -0.80 -1.34 15.86
CA GLU A 137 -2.06 -2.11 15.77
C GLU A 137 -3.27 -1.24 15.34
N TYR A 138 -3.04 -0.21 14.52
CA TYR A 138 -4.10 0.55 13.87
C TYR A 138 -4.37 -0.04 12.48
N ASP A 139 -5.50 -0.75 12.43
CA ASP A 139 -6.21 -1.33 11.29
C ASP A 139 -6.11 -2.89 11.14
N GLU A 140 -6.14 -3.63 12.26
CA GLU A 140 -6.70 -5.01 12.29
C GLU A 140 -8.25 -5.00 12.34
N GLU A 141 -8.91 -3.93 11.90
CA GLU A 141 -10.34 -3.92 11.54
C GLU A 141 -10.43 -3.80 10.02
N ASP A 142 -10.25 -4.93 9.32
CA ASP A 142 -10.90 -5.26 8.03
C ASP A 142 -10.61 -6.70 7.55
N ASP A 143 -9.89 -7.53 8.32
CA ASP A 143 -9.78 -9.00 8.11
C ASP A 143 -10.42 -9.79 9.27
N ASP A 144 -11.70 -9.56 9.52
CA ASP A 144 -12.56 -10.61 10.08
C ASP A 144 -12.88 -11.59 8.93
N GLU A 145 -12.14 -12.71 8.83
CA GLU A 145 -12.70 -13.97 8.29
C GLU A 145 -13.70 -14.56 9.32
N ASP A 146 -14.72 -13.79 9.68
CA ASP A 146 -16.03 -14.36 9.94
C ASP A 146 -16.86 -14.13 8.67
N ASP A 147 -17.52 -15.18 8.21
CA ASP A 147 -18.54 -15.13 7.16
C ASP A 147 -19.64 -14.09 7.50
N GLU A 148 -19.42 -12.79 7.28
CA GLU A 148 -20.44 -11.75 7.23
C GLU A 148 -20.19 -10.85 6.00
N GLU A 149 -20.92 -11.19 4.93
CA GLU A 149 -21.34 -10.34 3.82
C GLU A 149 -20.74 -8.92 3.84
N GLY A 150 -19.66 -8.71 3.08
CA GLY A 150 -19.08 -7.38 2.89
C GLY A 150 -20.19 -6.38 2.61
N ASP A 151 -20.25 -5.31 3.40
CA ASP A 151 -21.37 -4.36 3.48
C ASP A 151 -22.03 -4.21 2.10
N GLU A 152 -23.12 -4.96 1.88
CA GLU A 152 -23.85 -4.87 0.63
C GLU A 152 -24.31 -3.42 0.57
N LEU A 153 -23.75 -2.65 -0.37
CA LEU A 153 -24.23 -1.31 -0.70
C LEU A 153 -25.74 -1.38 -0.64
N THR A 154 -26.34 -0.63 0.29
CA THR A 154 -27.77 -0.75 0.54
C THR A 154 -28.50 -0.58 -0.78
N GLU A 155 -29.68 -1.19 -0.94
CA GLU A 155 -30.45 -1.03 -2.18
C GLU A 155 -30.67 0.46 -2.54
N GLU A 156 -30.62 1.34 -1.54
CA GLU A 156 -30.65 2.79 -1.68
C GLU A 156 -29.35 3.37 -2.24
N GLU A 157 -28.20 3.00 -1.69
CA GLU A 157 -26.88 3.44 -2.17
C GLU A 157 -26.58 2.96 -3.58
N MET A 158 -26.91 1.70 -3.92
CA MET A 158 -26.77 1.22 -5.29
C MET A 158 -27.65 2.00 -6.28
N ARG A 159 -28.89 2.33 -5.88
CA ARG A 159 -29.79 3.15 -6.71
C ARG A 159 -29.22 4.56 -6.90
N GLU A 160 -28.64 5.12 -5.85
CA GLU A 160 -28.05 6.45 -5.84
C GLU A 160 -26.78 6.56 -6.70
N ILE A 161 -25.91 5.56 -6.63
CA ILE A 161 -24.70 5.45 -7.47
C ILE A 161 -25.12 5.29 -8.95
N GLN A 162 -26.08 4.41 -9.23
CA GLN A 162 -26.61 4.22 -10.59
C GLN A 162 -27.27 5.48 -11.13
N ALA A 163 -28.01 6.24 -10.30
CA ALA A 163 -28.65 7.49 -10.70
C ALA A 163 -27.62 8.57 -11.05
N ARG A 164 -26.53 8.70 -10.28
CA ARG A 164 -25.42 9.63 -10.59
C ARG A 164 -24.71 9.22 -11.89
N GLN A 165 -24.48 7.93 -12.09
CA GLN A 165 -23.89 7.42 -13.33
C GLN A 165 -24.77 7.71 -14.55
N ALA A 166 -26.09 7.49 -14.44
CA ALA A 166 -27.04 7.80 -15.50
C ALA A 166 -27.09 9.30 -15.82
N LEU A 167 -27.14 10.16 -14.78
CA LEU A 167 -27.12 11.60 -14.96
C LEU A 167 -25.85 12.06 -15.69
N LEU A 168 -24.69 11.52 -15.33
CA LEU A 168 -23.43 11.84 -16.00
C LEU A 168 -23.47 11.45 -17.49
N GLN A 169 -23.98 10.26 -17.82
CA GLN A 169 -24.13 9.81 -19.20
C GLN A 169 -25.06 10.74 -20.00
N ASP A 170 -26.16 11.20 -19.41
CA ASP A 170 -27.09 12.13 -20.04
C ASP A 170 -26.45 13.50 -20.26
N LEU A 171 -25.73 14.03 -19.26
CA LEU A 171 -25.01 15.30 -19.37
C LEU A 171 -23.96 15.27 -20.49
N LEU A 172 -23.29 14.14 -20.68
CA LEU A 172 -22.31 13.92 -21.75
C LEU A 172 -22.94 13.88 -23.14
N GLN A 173 -24.21 13.46 -23.26
CA GLN A 173 -24.94 13.47 -24.53
C GLN A 173 -25.40 14.87 -24.94
N VAL A 174 -25.53 15.80 -23.99
CA VAL A 174 -25.90 17.18 -24.30
C VAL A 174 -24.73 17.88 -25.00
N PRO A 175 -24.95 18.48 -26.20
CA PRO A 175 -23.91 19.20 -26.91
C PRO A 175 -23.19 20.21 -26.02
N VAL A 176 -21.87 20.34 -26.18
CA VAL A 176 -21.05 21.26 -25.37
C VAL A 176 -21.63 22.67 -25.37
N ALA A 177 -22.20 23.15 -26.48
CA ALA A 177 -22.80 24.47 -26.60
C ALA A 177 -24.10 24.69 -25.79
N ASP A 178 -24.81 23.63 -25.40
CA ASP A 178 -26.14 23.70 -24.80
C ASP A 178 -26.11 23.59 -23.27
N SER A 179 -25.60 24.64 -22.62
CA SER A 179 -25.52 24.75 -21.16
C SER A 179 -26.90 24.82 -20.49
N LEU A 180 -27.93 25.35 -21.17
CA LEU A 180 -29.25 25.51 -20.57
C LEU A 180 -29.92 24.15 -20.35
N SER A 181 -29.79 23.23 -21.30
CA SER A 181 -30.28 21.85 -21.15
C SER A 181 -29.59 21.12 -20.00
N ARG A 182 -28.25 21.26 -19.86
CA ARG A 182 -27.51 20.68 -18.72
C ARG A 182 -27.94 21.25 -17.39
N ILE A 183 -28.04 22.58 -17.25
CA ILE A 183 -28.52 23.23 -16.02
C ILE A 183 -29.94 22.77 -15.66
N THR A 184 -30.79 22.53 -16.67
CA THR A 184 -32.16 22.04 -16.45
C THR A 184 -32.15 20.60 -15.93
N MET A 185 -31.27 19.75 -16.48
CA MET A 185 -31.05 18.38 -15.98
C MET A 185 -30.52 18.36 -14.55
N LEU A 186 -29.55 19.22 -14.21
CA LEU A 186 -29.04 19.36 -12.84
C LEU A 186 -30.14 19.78 -11.87
N ARG A 187 -30.98 20.74 -12.26
CA ARG A 187 -32.12 21.16 -11.44
C ARG A 187 -33.11 20.04 -11.18
N ASN A 188 -33.39 19.21 -12.19
CA ASN A 188 -34.31 18.09 -12.06
C ASN A 188 -33.76 16.96 -11.19
N ASN A 189 -32.43 16.91 -10.98
CA ASN A 189 -31.74 15.89 -10.22
C ASN A 189 -31.02 16.47 -8.99
N GLN A 190 -31.52 17.57 -8.42
CA GLN A 190 -30.84 18.32 -7.35
C GLN A 190 -30.37 17.47 -6.17
N THR A 191 -31.09 16.41 -5.81
CA THR A 191 -30.77 15.55 -4.66
C THR A 191 -29.49 14.73 -4.83
N ILE A 192 -29.06 14.48 -6.07
CA ILE A 192 -27.85 13.68 -6.39
C ILE A 192 -26.75 14.54 -7.02
N VAL A 193 -26.93 15.87 -7.08
CA VAL A 193 -25.91 16.82 -7.53
C VAL A 193 -25.18 17.31 -6.29
N ASP A 194 -24.23 16.50 -5.85
CA ASP A 194 -23.46 16.66 -4.63
C ASP A 194 -21.96 16.41 -4.88
N ASP A 195 -21.17 16.43 -3.81
CA ASP A 195 -19.72 16.20 -3.87
C ASP A 195 -19.37 14.85 -4.50
N MET A 196 -20.20 13.83 -4.31
CA MET A 196 -19.99 12.50 -4.89
C MET A 196 -20.15 12.51 -6.42
N LEU A 197 -21.08 13.30 -6.96
CA LEU A 197 -21.16 13.51 -8.41
C LEU A 197 -19.92 14.23 -8.97
N VAL A 198 -19.36 15.20 -8.23
CA VAL A 198 -18.12 15.89 -8.64
C VAL A 198 -16.94 14.93 -8.66
N GLN A 199 -16.81 14.06 -7.65
CA GLN A 199 -15.78 13.03 -7.62
C GLN A 199 -15.88 12.08 -8.81
N LEU A 200 -17.08 11.59 -9.13
CA LEU A 200 -17.32 10.72 -10.30
C LEU A 200 -16.86 11.38 -11.60
N ILE A 201 -17.16 12.67 -11.80
CA ILE A 201 -16.72 13.41 -12.98
C ILE A 201 -15.20 13.57 -13.00
N GLY A 202 -14.58 13.82 -11.85
CA GLY A 202 -13.12 13.89 -11.70
C GLY A 202 -12.44 12.59 -12.16
N ILE A 203 -12.93 11.44 -11.69
CA ILE A 203 -12.42 10.12 -12.08
C ILE A 203 -12.59 9.90 -13.59
N VAL A 204 -13.77 10.17 -14.14
CA VAL A 204 -14.04 10.00 -15.58
C VAL A 204 -13.19 10.97 -16.41
N THR A 205 -12.92 12.18 -15.92
CA THR A 205 -12.05 13.15 -16.58
C THR A 205 -10.61 12.68 -16.64
N GLU A 206 -10.09 12.12 -15.55
CA GLU A 206 -8.72 11.59 -15.50
C GLU A 206 -8.57 10.37 -16.42
N GLN A 207 -9.53 9.45 -16.41
CA GLN A 207 -9.55 8.31 -17.34
C GLN A 207 -9.65 8.75 -18.81
N ALA A 208 -10.48 9.77 -19.10
CA ALA A 208 -10.61 10.31 -20.45
C ALA A 208 -9.33 10.98 -20.96
N ARG A 209 -8.46 11.51 -20.08
CA ARG A 209 -7.16 12.09 -20.50
C ARG A 209 -6.26 11.04 -21.16
N ALA A 210 -6.29 9.80 -20.66
CA ALA A 210 -5.48 8.71 -21.19
C ALA A 210 -6.08 8.09 -22.46
N ILE A 211 -7.42 8.10 -22.62
CA ILE A 211 -8.12 7.25 -23.58
C ILE A 211 -8.85 8.05 -24.68
N GLN A 212 -9.47 9.19 -24.35
CA GLN A 212 -10.34 9.91 -25.27
C GLN A 212 -10.26 11.45 -25.08
N PRO A 213 -9.23 12.11 -25.65
CA PRO A 213 -8.96 13.53 -25.41
C PRO A 213 -10.07 14.47 -25.90
N ASP A 214 -10.87 14.06 -26.89
CA ASP A 214 -11.99 14.85 -27.41
C ASP A 214 -13.13 15.01 -26.39
N ALA A 215 -13.26 14.08 -25.42
CA ALA A 215 -14.29 14.13 -24.38
C ALA A 215 -13.96 15.15 -23.26
N LEU A 216 -12.69 15.56 -23.14
CA LEU A 216 -12.21 16.46 -22.07
C LEU A 216 -12.89 17.82 -22.11
N GLN A 217 -13.20 18.34 -23.30
CA GLN A 217 -13.86 19.63 -23.41
C GLN A 217 -15.28 19.60 -22.82
N SER A 218 -16.02 18.52 -23.08
CA SER A 218 -17.36 18.32 -22.51
C SER A 218 -17.30 18.13 -21.00
N LEU A 219 -16.39 17.27 -20.52
CA LEU A 219 -16.23 16.95 -19.09
C LEU A 219 -15.83 18.17 -18.26
N ASN A 220 -14.82 18.93 -18.70
CA ASN A 220 -14.42 20.17 -18.03
C ASN A 220 -15.55 21.20 -18.00
N LYS A 221 -16.37 21.26 -19.05
CA LYS A 221 -17.51 22.17 -19.09
C LYS A 221 -18.61 21.74 -18.12
N ILE A 222 -18.91 20.44 -18.06
CA ILE A 222 -19.88 19.86 -17.12
C ILE A 222 -19.44 20.12 -15.67
N MET A 223 -18.16 19.89 -15.35
CA MET A 223 -17.59 20.14 -14.02
C MET A 223 -17.79 21.59 -13.57
N ASN A 224 -17.42 22.56 -14.41
CA ASN A 224 -17.63 23.98 -14.11
C ASN A 224 -19.12 24.34 -13.92
N GLU A 225 -20.02 23.77 -14.73
CA GLU A 225 -21.46 24.04 -14.62
C GLU A 225 -22.04 23.48 -13.32
N ILE A 226 -21.57 22.33 -12.85
CA ILE A 226 -21.97 21.71 -11.59
C ILE A 226 -21.44 22.51 -10.40
N GLU A 227 -20.16 22.89 -10.39
CA GLU A 227 -19.59 23.70 -9.31
C GLU A 227 -20.34 25.04 -9.15
N VAL A 228 -20.64 25.72 -10.26
CA VAL A 228 -21.43 26.95 -10.23
C VAL A 228 -22.85 26.70 -9.73
N PHE A 229 -23.46 25.58 -10.12
CA PHE A 229 -24.80 25.19 -9.68
C PHE A 229 -24.85 24.91 -8.17
N MET A 230 -23.88 24.18 -7.63
CA MET A 230 -23.76 23.88 -6.20
C MET A 230 -23.43 25.13 -5.38
N ALA A 231 -22.62 26.05 -5.90
CA ALA A 231 -22.33 27.32 -5.21
C ALA A 231 -23.53 28.28 -5.16
N SER A 232 -24.57 28.03 -5.97
CA SER A 232 -25.73 28.92 -6.13
C SER A 232 -27.02 28.38 -5.50
N ASN A 233 -27.01 27.17 -4.95
CA ASN A 233 -28.17 26.52 -4.30
C ASN A 233 -27.75 25.94 -2.95
#